data_AF-A0A9P1MAP6-F1
#
_entry.id   AF-A0A9P1MAP6-F1
#
_cell.length_a   1.000
_cell.length_b   1.000
_cell.length_c   1.000
_cell.angle_alpha   90.00
_cell.angle_beta   90.00
_cell.angle_gamma   90.00
#
_symmetry.space_group_name_H-M   'P 1'
#
loop_
_entity.id
_entity.type
_entity.pdbx_description
1 polymer ?
#
loop_
_entity_poly.entity_id
_entity_poly.type
_entity_poly.pdbx_seq_one_letter_code
_entity_poly.pdbx_strand_id
1 'polypeptide(L)'
;MWNRLCFGSSHSKATSDIATRQRDCMLNELEENSHLLQPPVNNYCVYNDHCTVMIVGGPNARTDYHINETPEWFYQYKGAMMLKVVDDGVFRDIIIREGDMFLLPQHAAQPRALRRHCCAIVHEASFHCTNLGTQIKQGVEDFKESTEARTCKQCGTLADWKPAPGSIKDPNLE
;
A
#
# COMPACT_ATOMS: atom_id res chain seq x y z
N MET A 1 7.94 2.94 9.74
CA MET A 1 7.43 2.87 11.13
C MET A 1 5.93 3.09 11.08
N TRP A 2 5.16 2.06 11.49
CA TRP A 2 3.77 1.98 12.01
C TRP A 2 2.53 2.63 11.31
N ASN A 3 1.91 1.88 10.38
CA ASN A 3 0.52 1.33 10.36
C ASN A 3 -0.78 2.13 10.03
N ARG A 4 -1.37 1.72 8.88
CA ARG A 4 -2.72 1.87 8.26
C ARG A 4 -3.91 1.37 9.12
N LEU A 5 -5.12 1.90 8.84
CA LEU A 5 -6.43 1.22 9.03
C LEU A 5 -7.25 1.24 7.71
N CYS A 6 -8.09 0.23 7.47
CA CYS A 6 -9.19 0.26 6.48
C CYS A 6 -10.55 0.23 7.21
N PHE A 7 -11.55 0.99 6.75
CA PHE A 7 -12.95 0.82 7.14
C PHE A 7 -13.81 0.73 5.88
N GLY A 8 -14.57 -0.35 5.74
CA GLY A 8 -15.69 -0.50 4.81
C GLY A 8 -16.98 -0.35 5.59
N SER A 9 -17.91 0.45 5.08
CA SER A 9 -19.10 0.93 5.79
C SER A 9 -20.20 -0.14 5.97
N SER A 10 -20.85 -0.15 7.14
CA SER A 10 -22.32 -0.06 7.20
C SER A 10 -22.83 0.49 8.55
N HIS A 11 -23.92 1.26 8.44
CA HIS A 11 -24.68 2.07 9.40
C HIS A 11 -24.75 1.63 10.89
N SER A 12 -24.50 2.57 11.82
CA SER A 12 -25.53 3.08 12.77
C SER A 12 -24.93 4.05 13.82
N LYS A 13 -25.81 4.88 14.41
CA LYS A 13 -25.51 6.02 15.30
C LYS A 13 -25.04 5.55 16.70
N ALA A 14 -23.73 5.63 16.97
CA ALA A 14 -23.16 5.68 18.33
C ALA A 14 -21.68 6.11 18.25
N THR A 15 -21.41 7.38 17.95
CA THR A 15 -20.12 7.80 17.38
C THR A 15 -19.01 8.12 18.39
N SER A 16 -19.26 8.30 19.68
CA SER A 16 -18.21 8.65 20.67
C SER A 16 -17.66 7.45 21.46
N ASP A 17 -18.50 6.52 21.89
CA ASP A 17 -18.08 5.36 22.71
C ASP A 17 -17.50 4.21 21.88
N ILE A 18 -17.98 4.03 20.63
CA ILE A 18 -17.47 3.01 19.72
C ILE A 18 -16.06 3.37 19.25
N ALA A 19 -15.82 4.64 18.90
CA ALA A 19 -14.50 5.10 18.44
C ALA A 19 -13.42 4.96 19.53
N THR A 20 -13.80 5.19 20.79
CA THR A 20 -12.89 5.05 21.95
C THR A 20 -12.58 3.58 22.23
N ARG A 21 -13.59 2.71 22.28
CA ARG A 21 -13.39 1.25 22.45
C ARG A 21 -12.62 0.60 21.30
N GLN A 22 -12.85 1.06 20.06
CA GLN A 22 -12.11 0.57 18.89
C GLN A 22 -10.65 1.00 18.92
N ARG A 23 -10.37 2.23 19.39
CA ARG A 23 -9.00 2.69 19.62
C ARG A 23 -8.30 1.81 20.64
N ASP A 24 -8.92 1.56 21.79
CA ASP A 24 -8.29 0.78 22.87
C ASP A 24 -8.03 -0.68 22.45
N CYS A 25 -8.98 -1.31 21.76
CA CYS A 25 -8.79 -2.66 21.20
C CYS A 25 -7.64 -2.69 20.18
N MET A 26 -7.51 -1.64 19.37
CA MET A 26 -6.45 -1.53 18.37
C MET A 26 -5.08 -1.23 18.99
N LEU A 27 -5.03 -0.46 20.08
CA LEU A 27 -3.79 -0.21 20.82
C LEU A 27 -3.27 -1.51 21.44
N ASN A 28 -4.16 -2.33 22.01
CA ASN A 28 -3.79 -3.65 22.52
C ASN A 28 -3.25 -4.57 21.42
N GLU A 29 -3.93 -4.64 20.27
CA GLU A 29 -3.45 -5.37 19.09
C GLU A 29 -2.08 -4.86 18.59
N LEU A 30 -1.87 -3.54 18.59
CA LEU A 30 -0.59 -2.94 18.22
C LEU A 30 0.52 -3.28 19.22
N GLU A 31 0.25 -3.26 20.52
CA GLU A 31 1.23 -3.61 21.55
C GLU A 31 1.62 -5.09 21.43
N GLU A 32 0.64 -5.98 21.34
CA GLU A 32 0.84 -7.44 21.28
C GLU A 32 1.50 -7.88 19.96
N ASN A 33 1.09 -7.31 18.83
CA ASN A 33 1.53 -7.73 17.49
C ASN A 33 2.58 -6.80 16.87
N SER A 34 3.12 -5.83 17.62
CA SER A 34 4.12 -4.87 17.13
C SER A 34 5.32 -5.55 16.43
N HIS A 35 5.74 -6.70 16.92
CA HIS A 35 6.85 -7.48 16.38
C HIS A 35 6.62 -7.99 14.95
N LEU A 36 5.36 -8.14 14.49
CA LEU A 36 5.02 -8.59 13.13
C LEU A 36 5.06 -7.47 12.08
N LEU A 37 5.13 -6.22 12.55
CA LEU A 37 4.98 -5.00 11.73
C LEU A 37 6.35 -4.43 11.32
N GLN A 38 7.39 -5.24 11.50
CA GLN A 38 8.73 -5.03 10.99
C GLN A 38 8.98 -5.95 9.78
N PRO A 39 10.04 -5.69 8.99
CA PRO A 39 10.41 -6.58 7.91
C PRO A 39 10.63 -8.01 8.43
N PRO A 40 10.25 -9.07 7.67
CA PRO A 40 9.87 -9.04 6.26
C PRO A 40 8.35 -8.94 5.97
N VAL A 41 7.48 -9.12 6.98
CA VAL A 41 6.03 -9.23 6.77
C VAL A 41 5.39 -7.84 6.68
N ASN A 42 5.83 -6.88 7.52
CA ASN A 42 5.45 -5.46 7.46
C ASN A 42 3.93 -5.17 7.40
N ASN A 43 3.05 -6.15 7.55
CA ASN A 43 1.62 -5.96 7.60
C ASN A 43 0.97 -7.05 8.45
N TYR A 44 -0.15 -6.72 9.07
CA TYR A 44 -0.96 -7.64 9.86
C TYR A 44 -2.43 -7.42 9.52
N CYS A 45 -3.13 -8.50 9.20
CA CYS A 45 -4.55 -8.46 8.90
C CYS A 45 -5.35 -8.70 10.18
N VAL A 46 -6.01 -7.66 10.68
CA VAL A 46 -6.80 -7.70 11.92
C VAL A 46 -8.16 -8.34 11.67
N TYR A 47 -8.76 -8.03 10.53
CA TYR A 47 -10.10 -8.51 10.17
C TYR A 47 -10.15 -8.78 8.67
N ASN A 48 -10.74 -9.92 8.29
CA ASN A 48 -10.81 -10.34 6.89
C ASN A 48 -12.16 -11.04 6.61
N ASP A 49 -13.18 -10.22 6.35
CA ASP A 49 -14.50 -10.70 5.95
C ASP A 49 -15.07 -9.76 4.87
N HIS A 50 -16.17 -9.06 5.13
CA HIS A 50 -16.73 -8.06 4.22
C HIS A 50 -15.86 -6.81 4.03
N CYS A 51 -14.93 -6.58 4.96
CA CYS A 51 -13.90 -5.56 4.86
C CYS A 51 -12.58 -6.16 5.35
N THR A 52 -11.49 -5.93 4.62
CA THR A 52 -10.15 -6.29 5.07
C THR A 52 -9.52 -5.10 5.81
N VAL A 53 -9.24 -5.28 7.10
CA VAL A 53 -8.56 -4.28 7.94
C VAL A 53 -7.11 -4.70 8.12
N MET A 54 -6.19 -3.86 7.64
CA MET A 54 -4.76 -4.12 7.71
C MET A 54 -4.01 -3.01 8.42
N ILE A 55 -3.09 -3.43 9.27
CA ILE A 55 -2.11 -2.63 9.99
C ILE A 55 -0.77 -2.80 9.25
N VAL A 56 -0.19 -1.73 8.67
CA VAL A 56 0.96 -1.81 7.72
C VAL A 56 2.19 -0.99 8.12
N GLY A 57 3.28 -1.68 8.46
CA GLY A 57 4.44 -1.10 9.12
C GLY A 57 5.48 -0.58 8.16
N GLY A 58 6.65 -0.27 8.72
CA GLY A 58 7.79 0.05 7.89
C GLY A 58 9.08 0.20 8.69
N PRO A 59 10.21 0.46 8.02
CA PRO A 59 10.30 0.94 6.64
C PRO A 59 9.90 -0.12 5.60
N ASN A 60 9.06 0.27 4.63
CA ASN A 60 8.65 -0.57 3.52
C ASN A 60 8.46 0.31 2.28
N ALA A 61 9.04 -0.10 1.16
CA ALA A 61 8.87 0.59 -0.11
C ALA A 61 8.99 -0.40 -1.26
N ARG A 62 8.10 -0.28 -2.24
CA ARG A 62 8.06 -1.14 -3.42
C ARG A 62 7.90 -0.33 -4.70
N THR A 63 8.11 -0.99 -5.84
CA THR A 63 7.96 -0.38 -7.18
C THR A 63 6.66 -0.76 -7.87
N ASP A 64 5.92 -1.74 -7.34
CA ASP A 64 4.59 -2.12 -7.81
C ASP A 64 3.52 -1.07 -7.50
N TYR A 65 2.52 -1.01 -8.37
CA TYR A 65 1.28 -0.26 -8.18
C TYR A 65 0.12 -1.24 -8.07
N HIS A 66 -0.82 -0.94 -7.19
CA HIS A 66 -2.01 -1.75 -6.99
C HIS A 66 -3.20 -1.13 -7.70
N ILE A 67 -3.87 -1.87 -8.56
CA ILE A 67 -5.13 -1.45 -9.17
C ILE A 67 -6.25 -2.14 -8.38
N ASN A 68 -6.95 -1.38 -7.54
CA ASN A 68 -8.07 -1.89 -6.77
C ASN A 68 -9.40 -1.45 -7.37
N GLU A 69 -10.32 -2.40 -7.47
CA GLU A 69 -11.71 -2.17 -7.90
C GLU A 69 -12.54 -1.49 -6.80
N THR A 70 -12.11 -1.60 -5.54
CA THR A 70 -12.75 -0.97 -4.39
C THR A 70 -11.92 0.20 -3.86
N PRO A 71 -12.54 1.25 -3.28
CA PRO A 71 -11.81 2.31 -2.60
C PRO A 71 -10.90 1.77 -1.48
N GLU A 72 -9.78 2.44 -1.26
CA GLU A 72 -8.91 2.17 -0.12
C GLU A 72 -8.89 3.37 0.81
N TRP A 73 -9.23 3.14 2.08
CA TRP A 73 -9.09 4.14 3.12
C TRP A 73 -7.77 3.95 3.88
N PHE A 74 -7.16 5.07 4.25
CA PHE A 74 -5.91 5.17 4.99
C PHE A 74 -6.12 6.07 6.20
N TYR A 75 -5.64 5.62 7.34
CA TYR A 75 -5.41 6.44 8.52
C TYR A 75 -4.00 6.21 9.01
N GLN A 76 -3.25 7.29 9.18
CA GLN A 76 -1.86 7.21 9.57
C GLN A 76 -1.76 7.43 11.08
N TYR A 77 -1.69 6.33 11.84
CA TYR A 77 -1.67 6.43 13.30
C TYR A 77 -0.37 7.04 13.85
N LYS A 78 0.79 6.73 13.24
CA LYS A 78 2.10 7.20 13.71
C LYS A 78 3.05 7.49 12.55
N GLY A 79 3.78 8.59 12.62
CA GLY A 79 4.67 9.08 11.55
C GLY A 79 3.91 9.48 10.29
N ALA A 80 4.63 9.71 9.21
CA ALA A 80 4.10 10.04 7.89
C ALA A 80 4.40 8.92 6.89
N MET A 81 3.51 8.76 5.91
CA MET A 81 3.71 7.89 4.74
C MET A 81 3.60 8.69 3.44
N MET A 82 4.26 8.18 2.39
CA MET A 82 4.14 8.67 1.03
C MET A 82 3.39 7.63 0.19
N LEU A 83 2.20 7.98 -0.27
CA LEU A 83 1.41 7.19 -1.20
C LEU A 83 1.67 7.69 -2.63
N LYS A 84 2.26 6.84 -3.47
CA LYS A 84 2.46 7.14 -4.90
C LYS A 84 1.21 6.73 -5.67
N VAL A 85 0.60 7.67 -6.39
CA VAL A 85 -0.60 7.44 -7.20
C VAL A 85 -0.38 7.87 -8.64
N VAL A 86 -1.18 7.28 -9.53
CA VAL A 86 -1.27 7.69 -10.94
C VAL A 86 -2.69 8.17 -11.18
N ASP A 87 -2.84 9.48 -11.27
CA ASP A 87 -4.11 10.17 -11.42
C ASP A 87 -4.16 10.83 -12.80
N ASP A 88 -5.07 10.38 -13.67
CA ASP A 88 -5.15 10.79 -15.08
C ASP A 88 -3.80 10.70 -15.83
N GLY A 89 -3.01 9.67 -15.53
CA GLY A 89 -1.68 9.46 -16.11
C GLY A 89 -0.58 10.37 -15.55
N VAL A 90 -0.88 11.16 -14.52
CA VAL A 90 0.07 12.01 -13.81
C VAL A 90 0.49 11.32 -12.52
N PHE A 91 1.80 11.14 -12.34
CA PHE A 91 2.35 10.68 -11.06
C PHE A 91 2.23 11.76 -10.00
N ARG A 92 1.67 11.38 -8.85
CA ARG A 92 1.59 12.25 -7.69
C ARG A 92 2.09 11.51 -6.46
N ASP A 93 2.77 12.25 -5.60
CA ASP A 93 3.16 11.81 -4.27
C ASP A 93 2.20 12.46 -3.27
N ILE A 94 1.39 11.64 -2.60
CA ILE A 94 0.47 12.08 -1.55
C ILE A 94 1.13 11.79 -0.22
N ILE A 95 1.41 12.83 0.56
CA ILE A 95 1.92 12.68 1.93
C ILE A 95 0.72 12.60 2.86
N ILE A 96 0.62 11.51 3.62
CA ILE A 96 -0.39 11.31 4.67
C ILE A 96 0.38 11.40 5.98
N ARG A 97 0.17 12.48 6.74
CA ARG A 97 0.90 12.74 7.99
C ARG A 97 0.24 12.05 9.18
N GLU A 98 0.94 12.04 10.31
CA GLU A 98 0.41 11.47 11.54
C GLU A 98 -0.94 12.10 11.92
N GLY A 99 -1.94 11.26 12.14
CA GLY A 99 -3.32 11.64 12.42
C GLY A 99 -4.19 11.89 11.17
N ASP A 100 -3.60 11.97 9.97
CA ASP A 100 -4.37 12.22 8.75
C ASP A 100 -5.18 10.99 8.31
N MET A 101 -6.32 11.29 7.71
CA MET A 101 -7.18 10.33 7.02
C MET A 101 -7.19 10.63 5.53
N PHE A 102 -7.07 9.60 4.70
CA PHE A 102 -7.12 9.73 3.25
C PHE A 102 -7.95 8.60 2.64
N LEU A 103 -8.89 8.94 1.75
CA LEU A 103 -9.67 7.95 0.99
C LEU A 103 -9.20 7.99 -0.46
N LEU A 104 -8.60 6.89 -0.92
CA LEU A 104 -8.26 6.66 -2.31
C LEU A 104 -9.50 6.10 -3.03
N PRO A 105 -10.06 6.80 -4.03
CA PRO A 105 -11.20 6.30 -4.79
C PRO A 105 -10.87 5.02 -5.58
N GLN A 106 -11.91 4.27 -5.96
CA GLN A 106 -11.78 3.15 -6.87
C GLN A 106 -11.04 3.56 -8.14
N HIS A 107 -10.20 2.67 -8.67
CA HIS A 107 -9.41 2.93 -9.87
C HIS A 107 -8.51 4.18 -9.81
N ALA A 108 -8.30 4.84 -8.67
CA ALA A 108 -7.37 5.98 -8.59
C ALA A 108 -5.89 5.58 -8.75
N ALA A 109 -5.63 4.28 -8.84
CA ALA A 109 -4.43 3.73 -9.45
C ALA A 109 -4.77 3.23 -10.86
N GLN A 110 -5.11 4.15 -11.79
CA GLN A 110 -5.20 3.76 -13.19
C GLN A 110 -3.79 3.60 -13.74
N PRO A 111 -3.47 2.49 -14.42
CA PRO A 111 -2.14 2.32 -14.97
C PRO A 111 -2.03 3.18 -16.23
N ARG A 112 -1.46 4.37 -16.10
CA ARG A 112 -0.79 5.06 -17.21
C ARG A 112 0.62 5.55 -16.80
N ALA A 113 1.35 4.61 -16.17
CA ALA A 113 2.72 4.21 -16.54
C ALA A 113 3.97 5.00 -16.09
N LEU A 114 5.00 4.24 -15.64
CA LEU A 114 6.47 4.45 -15.73
C LEU A 114 7.40 5.25 -14.81
N ARG A 115 8.64 4.72 -14.77
CA ARG A 115 9.87 5.47 -14.52
C ARG A 115 10.47 6.00 -15.86
N ARG A 116 10.51 7.33 -15.93
CA ARG A 116 11.46 8.28 -16.58
C ARG A 116 11.86 8.23 -18.07
N HIS A 117 11.66 7.17 -18.87
CA HIS A 117 12.15 7.22 -20.28
C HIS A 117 11.11 6.94 -21.38
N CYS A 118 10.10 6.10 -21.14
CA CYS A 118 8.85 6.13 -21.89
C CYS A 118 7.71 6.24 -20.85
N CYS A 119 6.42 6.21 -21.22
CA CYS A 119 5.31 5.97 -20.27
C CYS A 119 4.44 4.72 -20.62
N ALA A 120 5.02 3.53 -20.76
CA ALA A 120 4.40 2.23 -20.97
C ALA A 120 4.44 1.28 -19.76
N ILE A 121 3.34 0.57 -19.52
CA ILE A 121 3.29 -0.52 -18.54
C ILE A 121 4.35 -1.58 -18.91
N VAL A 122 5.23 -1.90 -17.96
CA VAL A 122 6.31 -2.90 -18.17
C VAL A 122 5.75 -4.32 -18.04
N HIS A 123 4.97 -4.54 -16.99
CA HIS A 123 4.33 -5.82 -16.69
C HIS A 123 3.02 -5.56 -15.94
N GLU A 124 2.01 -6.38 -16.23
CA GLU A 124 0.72 -6.39 -15.54
C GLU A 124 0.35 -7.83 -15.24
N ALA A 125 0.04 -8.11 -13.98
CA ALA A 125 -0.44 -9.40 -13.52
C ALA A 125 -1.81 -9.19 -12.86
N SER A 126 -2.81 -9.93 -13.30
CA SER A 126 -4.15 -9.94 -12.73
C SER A 126 -4.40 -11.30 -12.09
N PHE A 127 -4.86 -11.31 -10.84
CA PHE A 127 -5.19 -12.55 -10.13
C PHE A 127 -6.38 -12.34 -9.20
N HIS A 128 -7.16 -13.39 -8.98
CA HIS A 128 -8.19 -13.38 -7.95
C HIS A 128 -7.52 -13.47 -6.58
N CYS A 129 -7.57 -12.38 -5.81
CA CYS A 129 -6.87 -12.26 -4.55
C CYS A 129 -7.70 -12.85 -3.40
N THR A 130 -7.34 -14.06 -2.97
CA THR A 130 -7.87 -14.73 -1.77
C THR A 130 -6.95 -14.56 -0.56
N ASN A 131 -5.66 -14.29 -0.79
CA ASN A 131 -4.67 -14.00 0.26
C ASN A 131 -3.70 -12.90 -0.20
N LEU A 132 -3.91 -11.69 0.36
CA LEU A 132 -3.13 -10.49 0.06
C LEU A 132 -1.64 -10.61 0.40
N GLY A 133 -1.27 -11.41 1.39
CA GLY A 133 0.12 -11.56 1.82
C GLY A 133 0.92 -12.47 0.89
N THR A 134 0.37 -13.65 0.57
CA THR A 134 1.11 -14.68 -0.17
C THR A 134 1.08 -14.45 -1.68
N GLN A 135 -0.06 -14.07 -2.24
CA GLN A 135 -0.20 -13.93 -3.70
C GLN A 135 0.55 -12.70 -4.24
N ILE A 136 0.50 -11.58 -3.51
CA ILE A 136 1.28 -10.38 -3.86
C ILE A 136 2.78 -10.70 -3.80
N LYS A 137 3.23 -11.38 -2.74
CA LYS A 137 4.64 -11.75 -2.59
C LYS A 137 5.12 -12.64 -3.73
N GLN A 138 4.30 -13.61 -4.13
CA GLN A 138 4.63 -14.47 -5.27
C GLN A 138 4.77 -13.65 -6.56
N GLY A 139 3.79 -12.78 -6.87
CA GLY A 139 3.87 -11.94 -8.07
C GLY A 139 5.09 -11.01 -8.10
N VAL A 140 5.51 -10.50 -6.95
CA VAL A 140 6.73 -9.67 -6.83
C VAL A 140 8.00 -10.50 -7.05
N GLU A 141 8.08 -11.72 -6.49
CA GLU A 141 9.23 -12.62 -6.71
C GLU A 141 9.29 -13.11 -8.17
N ASP A 142 8.15 -13.47 -8.76
CA ASP A 142 8.05 -13.85 -10.19
C ASP A 142 8.55 -12.72 -11.09
N PHE A 143 8.14 -11.48 -10.80
CA PHE A 143 8.61 -10.30 -11.53
C PHE A 143 10.11 -10.08 -11.34
N LYS A 144 10.63 -10.21 -10.12
CA LYS A 144 12.05 -10.02 -9.80
C LYS A 144 12.95 -10.99 -10.55
N GLU A 145 12.55 -12.26 -10.62
CA GLU A 145 13.32 -13.34 -11.26
C GLU A 145 13.26 -13.29 -12.80
N SER A 146 12.17 -12.74 -13.37
CA SER A 146 11.99 -12.68 -14.81
C SER A 146 12.57 -11.41 -15.45
N THR A 147 13.74 -11.57 -16.09
CA THR A 147 14.33 -10.49 -16.91
C THR A 147 13.40 -10.08 -18.06
N GLU A 148 12.68 -11.03 -18.65
CA GLU A 148 11.71 -10.77 -19.72
C GLU A 148 10.55 -9.90 -19.21
N ALA A 149 9.94 -10.26 -18.08
CA ALA A 149 8.86 -9.48 -17.48
C ALA A 149 9.32 -8.07 -17.10
N ARG A 150 10.58 -7.92 -16.71
CA ARG A 150 11.18 -6.63 -16.33
C ARG A 150 11.65 -5.80 -17.52
N THR A 151 11.72 -6.36 -18.72
CA THR A 151 12.21 -5.61 -19.88
C THR A 151 11.06 -4.86 -20.54
N CYS A 152 11.16 -3.53 -20.60
CA CYS A 152 10.17 -2.70 -21.25
C CYS A 152 10.07 -3.05 -22.75
N LYS A 153 8.87 -3.42 -23.20
CA LYS A 153 8.62 -3.79 -24.60
C LYS A 153 8.72 -2.61 -25.59
N GLN A 154 8.67 -1.37 -25.11
CA GLN A 154 8.74 -0.18 -25.97
C GLN A 154 10.17 0.37 -26.13
N CYS A 155 10.96 0.42 -25.05
CA CYS A 155 12.30 1.02 -25.08
C CYS A 155 13.43 0.06 -24.73
N GLY A 156 13.14 -1.20 -24.41
CA GLY A 156 14.13 -2.22 -24.06
C GLY A 156 14.80 -2.02 -22.69
N THR A 157 14.41 -0.99 -21.93
CA THR A 157 14.99 -0.72 -20.61
C THR A 157 14.53 -1.74 -19.58
N LEU A 158 15.45 -2.23 -18.77
CA LEU A 158 15.17 -3.16 -17.68
C LEU A 158 14.65 -2.39 -16.45
N ALA A 159 13.47 -2.75 -15.96
CA ALA A 159 12.86 -2.18 -14.78
C ALA A 159 13.46 -2.72 -13.48
N ASP A 160 13.53 -1.85 -12.47
CA ASP A 160 13.91 -2.23 -11.12
C ASP A 160 12.73 -2.87 -10.38
N TRP A 161 12.99 -3.97 -9.67
CA TRP A 161 12.00 -4.65 -8.82
C TRP A 161 11.95 -4.11 -7.39
N LYS A 162 12.90 -3.25 -7.02
CA LYS A 162 12.93 -2.53 -5.73
C LYS A 162 13.43 -1.11 -5.95
N PRO A 163 13.00 -0.14 -5.12
CA PRO A 163 13.54 1.20 -5.20
C PRO A 163 15.06 1.21 -4.95
N ALA A 164 15.79 2.04 -5.68
CA ALA A 164 17.22 2.22 -5.44
C ALA A 164 17.45 2.81 -4.03
N PRO A 165 18.49 2.37 -3.30
CA PRO A 165 18.82 2.93 -1.98
C PRO A 165 18.92 4.46 -2.04
N GLY A 166 18.22 5.14 -1.12
CA GLY A 166 18.20 6.62 -1.05
C GLY A 166 17.36 7.33 -2.11
N SER A 167 16.69 6.60 -3.01
CA SER A 167 15.86 7.22 -4.06
C SER A 167 14.48 7.69 -3.58
N ILE A 168 14.03 7.22 -2.41
CA ILE A 168 12.77 7.61 -1.78
C ILE A 168 13.11 8.54 -0.62
N LYS A 169 12.50 9.72 -0.63
CA LYS A 169 12.60 10.68 0.48
C LYS A 169 11.69 10.21 1.61
N ASP A 170 12.21 10.22 2.83
CA ASP A 170 11.42 9.92 4.02
C ASP A 170 10.63 11.17 4.43
N PRO A 171 9.29 11.16 4.36
CA PRO A 171 8.47 12.31 4.73
C PRO A 171 8.49 12.65 6.22
N ASN A 172 9.13 11.81 7.06
CA ASN A 172 9.35 12.06 8.49
C ASN A 172 10.63 12.86 8.77
N LEU A 173 11.49 13.05 7.77
CA LEU A 173 12.76 13.78 7.89
C LEU A 173 12.70 15.18 7.27
N GLU A 174 11.55 15.57 6.73
CA GLU A 174 11.27 16.89 6.14
C GLU A 174 10.50 17.80 7.09
#